data_AF-A0A4Q6F1V9-F1
#
_entry.id   AF-A0A4Q6F1V9-F1
#
_cell.length_a   1.000
_cell.length_b   1.000
_cell.length_c   1.000
_cell.angle_alpha   90.00
_cell.angle_beta   90.00
_cell.angle_gamma   90.00
#
_symmetry.space_group_name_H-M   'P 1'
#
loop_
_entity.id
_entity.type
_entity.pdbx_description
1 polymer ?
#
loop_
_entity_poly.entity_id
_entity_poly.type
_entity_poly.pdbx_seq_one_letter_code
_entity_poly.pdbx_strand_id
1 'polypeptide(L)' 'MNETTFLSEMQSALGGLPFEQREDILAEYRSHFFEGKERGKSEEDISKSLGDP' A
#
# COMPACT_ATOMS: atom_id res chain seq x y z
N MET A 1 7.55 7.31 -2.25
CA MET A 1 6.99 7.44 -0.89
C MET A 1 7.30 6.17 -0.11
N ASN A 2 7.23 6.21 1.22
CA ASN A 2 7.43 5.03 2.05
C ASN A 2 6.11 4.26 2.25
N GLU A 3 6.18 3.03 2.76
CA GLU A 3 5.00 2.15 2.95
C GLU A 3 3.92 2.83 3.82
N THR A 4 4.33 3.44 4.93
CA THR A 4 3.42 4.09 5.88
C THR A 4 2.64 5.24 5.24
N THR A 5 3.32 6.09 4.46
CA THR A 5 2.68 7.20 3.74
C THR A 5 1.70 6.69 2.71
N PHE A 6 2.10 5.71 1.88
CA PHE A 6 1.24 5.11 0.86
C PHE A 6 -0.04 4.53 1.48
N LEU A 7 0.09 3.72 2.53
CA LEU A 7 -1.06 3.09 3.17
C LEU A 7 -1.97 4.11 3.87
N SER A 8 -1.43 5.19 4.44
CA SER A 8 -2.23 6.25 5.05
C SER A 8 -3.05 7.04 4.04
N GLU A 9 -2.46 7.34 2.87
CA GLU A 9 -3.15 8.02 1.77
C GLU A 9 -4.24 7.12 1.18
N MET A 10 -3.91 5.86 0.91
CA MET A 10 -4.86 4.85 0.43
C MET A 10 -6.01 4.64 1.42
N GLN A 11 -5.72 4.52 2.73
CA GLN A 11 -6.76 4.38 3.76
C GLN A 11 -7.74 5.57 3.76
N SER A 12 -7.24 6.77 3.47
CA SER A 12 -8.07 7.98 3.36
C SER A 12 -8.92 7.97 2.09
N ALA A 13 -8.35 7.55 0.96
CA ALA A 13 -9.07 7.39 -0.32
C ALA A 13 -10.20 6.33 -0.23
N LEU A 14 -9.97 5.25 0.51
CA LEU A 14 -10.94 4.18 0.78
C LEU A 14 -11.96 4.52 1.88
N GLY A 15 -12.05 5.79 2.29
CA GLY A 15 -12.94 6.26 3.36
C GLY A 15 -14.42 5.91 3.17
N GLY A 16 -14.87 5.75 1.93
CA GLY A 16 -16.25 5.38 1.58
C GLY A 16 -16.58 3.89 1.64
N LEU A 17 -15.57 3.02 1.83
CA LEU A 17 -15.77 1.57 1.89
C LEU A 17 -15.99 1.08 3.33
N PRO A 18 -16.72 -0.04 3.52
CA PRO A 18 -16.77 -0.76 4.78
C PRO A 18 -15.36 -1.10 5.29
N PHE A 19 -15.22 -1.18 6.61
CA PHE A 19 -13.95 -1.47 7.26
C PHE A 19 -13.29 -2.75 6.72
N GLU A 20 -14.04 -3.85 6.59
CA GLU A 20 -13.50 -5.12 6.09
C GLU A 20 -12.93 -4.99 4.67
N GLN A 21 -13.68 -4.36 3.76
CA GLN A 21 -13.20 -4.14 2.38
C GLN A 21 -11.96 -3.25 2.34
N ARG A 22 -11.90 -2.24 3.21
CA ARG A 22 -10.72 -1.37 3.31
C ARG A 22 -9.50 -2.14 3.81
N GLU A 23 -9.66 -2.95 4.85
CA GLU A 23 -8.57 -3.73 5.41
C GLU A 23 -8.08 -4.81 4.43
N ASP A 24 -8.98 -5.45 3.68
CA ASP A 24 -8.62 -6.41 2.64
C ASP A 24 -7.73 -5.76 1.57
N ILE A 25 -8.13 -4.59 1.07
CA ILE A 25 -7.34 -3.83 0.09
C ILE A 25 -5.98 -3.42 0.68
N LEU A 26 -5.95 -2.89 1.91
CA LEU A 26 -4.69 -2.49 2.56
C LEU A 26 -3.77 -3.69 2.81
N ALA A 27 -4.31 -4.87 3.09
CA ALA A 27 -3.53 -6.09 3.28
C ALA A 27 -2.83 -6.52 1.98
N GLU A 28 -3.49 -6.39 0.82
CA GLU A 28 -2.86 -6.63 -0.48
C GLU A 28 -1.66 -5.71 -0.71
N TYR A 29 -1.82 -4.41 -0.45
CA TYR A 29 -0.72 -3.45 -0.58
C TYR A 29 0.43 -3.72 0.37
N ARG A 30 0.15 -4.07 1.64
CA ARG A 30 1.19 -4.51 2.59
C ARG A 30 1.96 -5.72 2.06
N SER A 31 1.26 -6.69 1.47
CA SER A 31 1.89 -7.86 0.85
C SER A 31 2.83 -7.45 -0.29
N HIS A 32 2.41 -6.52 -1.15
CA HIS A 32 3.26 -6.00 -2.22
C HIS A 32 4.52 -5.30 -1.71
N PHE A 33 4.41 -4.49 -0.64
CA PHE A 33 5.57 -3.89 0.02
C PHE A 33 6.51 -4.94 0.60
N PHE A 34 5.97 -5.96 1.26
CA PHE A 34 6.75 -7.07 1.79
C PHE A 34 7.50 -7.82 0.69
N GLU A 35 6.82 -8.26 -0.38
CA GLU A 35 7.45 -8.96 -1.51
C GLU A 35 8.50 -8.10 -2.21
N GLY A 36 8.25 -6.79 -2.36
CA GLY A 36 9.19 -5.87 -2.97
C GLY A 36 10.47 -5.74 -2.14
N LYS A 37 10.34 -5.64 -0.82
CA LYS A 37 11.48 -5.60 0.12
C LYS A 37 12.30 -6.88 0.08
N GLU A 38 11.64 -8.04 0.05
CA GLU A 38 12.30 -9.35 -0.08
C GLU A 38 13.08 -9.47 -1.40
N ARG A 39 12.63 -8.78 -2.46
CA ARG A 39 13.33 -8.70 -3.75
C ARG A 39 14.43 -7.63 -3.78
N GLY A 40 14.72 -6.98 -2.66
CA GLY A 40 15.74 -5.93 -2.55
C GLY A 40 15.34 -4.58 -3.15
N LYS A 41 14.05 -4.34 -3.40
CA LYS A 41 13.56 -3.04 -3.87
C LYS A 41 13.43 -2.05 -2.72
N SER A 42 13.65 -0.77 -3.02
CA SER A 42 13.33 0.32 -2.08
C SER A 42 11.82 0.52 -1.98
N GLU A 43 11.33 1.06 -0.86
CA GLU A 43 9.90 1.41 -0.71
C GLU A 43 9.45 2.45 -1.74
N GLU A 44 10.36 3.32 -2.19
CA GLU A 44 10.09 4.30 -3.24
C GLU A 44 9.89 3.66 -4.60
N ASP A 45 10.65 2.60 -4.93
CA ASP A 45 10.44 1.87 -6.18
C ASP A 45 9.17 1.03 -6.14
N ILE A 46 8.84 0.47 -4.96
CA ILE A 46 7.62 -0.30 -4.77
C ILE A 46 6.40 0.62 -4.91
N SER A 47 6.37 1.76 -4.21
CA SER A 47 5.27 2.73 -4.33
C SER A 47 5.10 3.24 -5.77
N LYS A 48 6.19 3.55 -6.48
CA LYS A 48 6.11 3.90 -7.91
C LYS A 48 5.51 2.79 -8.78
N SER A 49 5.75 1.52 -8.43
CA SER A 49 5.17 0.39 -9.17
C SER A 49 3.69 0.16 -8.84
N LEU A 50 3.25 0.56 -7.64
CA LEU A 50 1.85 0.49 -7.20
C LEU A 50 1.02 1.66 -7.73
N GLY A 51 1.64 2.81 -8.01
CA GLY A 51 0.99 3.99 -8.56
C GLY A 51 0.61 5.00 -7.48
N ASP A 52 -0.39 5.83 -7.78
CA ASP A 52 -0.89 6.85 -6.85
C ASP A 52 -1.95 6.24 -5.91
N PRO A 53 -1.83 6.46 -4.59
CA PRO A 53 -2.79 5.97 -3.61
C PRO A 53 -4.11 6.73 -3.54
#